data_AF-A0A2M8UTA9-F1
#
_entry.id   AF-A0A2M8UTA9-F1
#
_cell.length_a   1.000
_cell.length_b   1.000
_cell.length_c   1.000
_cell.angle_alpha   90.00
_cell.angle_beta   90.00
_cell.angle_gamma   90.00
#
_symmetry.space_group_name_H-M   'P 1'
#
loop_
_entity.id
_entity.type
_entity.pdbx_description
1 polymer ?
#
loop_
_entity_poly.entity_id
_entity_poly.type
_entity_poly.pdbx_seq_one_letter_code
_entity_poly.pdbx_strand_id
1 'polypeptide(L)'
;MKIKQLVLASAVLATPFLAHADMKSMDDAALSGITGQDGISIAGTFNAQIGAITYTDADPKGGSLVLQGIHLPSVTISDDAPMTIDVVTNDVKPLGGGTAVATQQLSIGLPTVTGDVTIDAVKVGSTGASIGSLSVSNLNLAGSTVRVWGH
;
A
#
# COMPACT_ATOMS: atom_id res chain seq x y z
N MET A 1 -4.87 18.30 -74.61
CA MET A 1 -4.17 18.18 -73.31
C MET A 1 -5.10 18.43 -72.10
N LYS A 2 -6.05 19.37 -72.18
CA LYS A 2 -6.88 19.82 -71.04
C LYS A 2 -7.81 18.76 -70.41
N ILE A 3 -8.37 17.83 -71.19
CA ILE A 3 -9.28 16.79 -70.66
C ILE A 3 -8.57 15.74 -69.80
N LYS A 4 -7.36 15.33 -70.18
CA LYS A 4 -6.57 14.34 -69.42
C LYS A 4 -6.11 14.93 -68.07
N GLN A 5 -5.83 16.22 -68.04
CA GLN A 5 -5.51 16.96 -66.81
C GLN A 5 -6.74 17.12 -65.91
N LEU A 6 -7.94 17.31 -66.48
CA LEU A 6 -9.19 17.39 -65.72
C LEU A 6 -9.58 16.04 -65.08
N VAL A 7 -9.37 14.93 -65.80
CA VAL A 7 -9.59 13.56 -65.28
C VAL A 7 -8.59 13.23 -64.16
N LEU A 8 -7.32 13.64 -64.30
CA LEU A 8 -6.33 13.42 -63.25
C LEU A 8 -6.59 14.29 -62.02
N ALA A 9 -6.98 15.56 -62.21
CA ALA A 9 -7.35 16.46 -61.11
C ALA A 9 -8.59 15.97 -60.35
N SER A 10 -9.60 15.46 -61.05
CA SER A 10 -10.79 14.89 -60.41
C SER A 10 -10.49 13.58 -59.66
N ALA A 11 -9.59 12.74 -60.17
CA ALA A 11 -9.14 11.55 -59.46
C ALA A 11 -8.37 11.89 -58.17
N VAL A 12 -7.48 12.88 -58.21
CA VAL A 12 -6.69 13.34 -57.05
C VAL A 12 -7.55 14.08 -56.01
N LEU A 13 -8.60 14.78 -56.43
CA LEU A 13 -9.54 15.43 -55.52
C LEU A 13 -10.53 14.44 -54.87
N ALA A 14 -10.68 13.22 -55.40
CA ALA A 14 -11.53 12.17 -54.84
C ALA A 14 -10.80 11.26 -53.84
N THR A 15 -9.46 11.22 -53.85
CA THR A 15 -8.67 10.41 -52.91
C THR A 15 -8.81 10.78 -51.41
N PRO A 16 -9.05 12.03 -51.00
CA PRO A 16 -9.19 12.37 -49.57
C PRO A 16 -10.41 11.72 -48.90
N PHE A 17 -11.44 11.36 -49.67
CA PHE A 17 -12.67 10.77 -49.13
C PHE A 17 -12.52 9.30 -48.76
N LEU A 18 -11.53 8.59 -49.31
CA LEU A 18 -11.19 7.21 -48.93
C LEU A 18 -10.25 7.14 -47.72
N ALA A 19 -9.65 8.27 -47.35
CA ALA A 19 -8.87 8.44 -46.13
C ALA A 19 -9.72 9.10 -45.03
N HIS A 20 -10.97 8.68 -44.87
CA HIS A 20 -11.63 8.88 -43.59
C HIS A 20 -10.92 7.98 -42.59
N ALA A 21 -10.11 8.58 -41.72
CA ALA A 21 -9.73 7.92 -40.49
C ALA A 21 -11.03 7.68 -39.71
N ASP A 22 -11.51 6.45 -39.75
CA ASP A 22 -12.60 5.99 -38.87
C ASP A 22 -12.09 6.17 -37.44
N MET A 23 -12.37 7.32 -36.82
CA MET A 23 -12.22 7.45 -35.39
C MET A 23 -13.31 6.57 -34.79
N LYS A 24 -12.96 5.32 -34.50
CA LYS A 24 -13.77 4.48 -33.61
C LYS A 24 -13.97 5.31 -32.34
N SER A 25 -15.21 5.69 -32.08
CA SER A 25 -15.59 6.27 -30.79
C SER A 25 -15.05 5.32 -29.74
N MET A 26 -14.14 5.81 -28.90
CA MET A 26 -13.77 5.12 -27.68
C MET A 26 -15.07 4.88 -26.94
N ASP A 27 -15.51 3.62 -26.91
CA ASP A 27 -16.66 3.20 -26.13
C ASP A 27 -16.18 3.21 -24.69
N ASP A 28 -16.65 4.18 -23.90
CA ASP A 28 -16.32 4.25 -22.49
C ASP A 28 -16.74 2.97 -21.75
N ALA A 29 -17.68 2.16 -22.28
CA ALA A 29 -17.96 0.84 -21.76
C ALA A 29 -16.80 -0.16 -22.00
N ALA A 30 -16.06 -0.02 -23.11
CA ALA A 30 -14.84 -0.79 -23.38
C ALA A 30 -13.63 -0.26 -22.58
N LEU A 31 -13.63 1.02 -22.18
CA LEU A 31 -12.61 1.63 -21.32
C LEU A 31 -12.93 1.56 -19.82
N SER A 32 -14.19 1.27 -19.46
CA SER A 32 -14.61 0.99 -18.08
C SER A 32 -13.92 -0.27 -17.53
N GLY A 33 -13.39 -1.11 -18.42
CA GLY A 33 -12.58 -2.28 -18.10
C GLY A 33 -11.07 -2.06 -18.09
N ILE A 34 -10.57 -0.81 -18.10
CA ILE A 34 -9.13 -0.57 -17.90
C ILE A 34 -8.71 -1.21 -16.56
N THR A 35 -7.71 -2.08 -16.64
CA THR A 35 -7.23 -2.94 -15.57
C THR A 35 -6.82 -2.14 -14.33
N GLY A 36 -7.38 -2.49 -13.17
CA GLY A 36 -7.23 -1.79 -11.89
C GLY A 36 -8.49 -1.81 -11.01
N GLN A 37 -9.64 -2.22 -11.56
CA GLN A 37 -10.95 -2.26 -10.88
C GLN A 37 -11.13 -3.43 -9.91
N ASP A 38 -10.31 -4.50 -10.02
CA ASP A 38 -10.35 -5.67 -9.13
C ASP A 38 -9.47 -5.48 -7.86
N GLY A 39 -8.97 -4.26 -7.63
CA GLY A 39 -8.04 -3.94 -6.56
C GLY A 39 -6.63 -4.49 -6.80
N ILE A 40 -5.70 -4.12 -5.92
CA ILE A 40 -4.35 -4.71 -5.89
C ILE A 40 -4.34 -5.72 -4.74
N SER A 41 -4.07 -6.99 -5.05
CA SER A 41 -3.84 -8.04 -4.06
C SER A 41 -2.35 -8.21 -3.82
N ILE A 42 -1.94 -8.17 -2.54
CA ILE A 42 -0.55 -8.40 -2.14
C ILE A 42 -0.50 -9.65 -1.27
N ALA A 43 0.35 -10.61 -1.68
CA ALA A 43 0.66 -11.81 -0.92
C ALA A 43 2.18 -11.96 -0.77
N GLY A 44 2.61 -12.64 0.30
CA GLY A 44 4.02 -12.80 0.62
C GLY A 44 4.29 -12.94 2.12
N THR A 45 5.58 -13.15 2.44
CA THR A 45 6.04 -13.19 3.84
C THR A 45 6.74 -11.89 4.19
N PHE A 46 6.26 -11.22 5.22
CA PHE A 46 6.84 -10.00 5.74
C PHE A 46 7.51 -10.29 7.09
N ASN A 47 8.78 -9.89 7.19
CA ASN A 47 9.57 -10.06 8.40
C ASN A 47 9.91 -8.68 8.95
N ALA A 48 9.69 -8.50 10.25
CA ALA A 48 10.10 -7.30 10.98
C ALA A 48 10.95 -7.72 12.18
N GLN A 49 11.94 -6.91 12.53
CA GLN A 49 12.83 -7.16 13.67
C GLN A 49 13.05 -5.86 14.44
N ILE A 50 13.17 -5.97 15.76
CA ILE A 50 13.58 -4.84 16.61
C ILE A 50 14.98 -5.15 17.13
N GLY A 51 15.91 -4.22 16.92
CA GLY A 51 17.30 -4.40 17.35
C GLY A 51 17.44 -4.51 18.87
N ALA A 52 16.90 -3.52 19.60
CA ALA A 52 16.81 -3.53 21.05
C ALA A 52 15.75 -2.53 21.53
N ILE A 53 15.18 -2.77 22.72
CA ILE A 53 14.47 -1.75 23.49
C ILE A 53 15.33 -1.41 24.69
N THR A 54 15.74 -0.15 24.81
CA THR A 54 16.56 0.35 25.90
C THR A 54 15.79 1.39 26.69
N TYR A 55 15.49 1.09 27.94
CA TYR A 55 15.15 2.09 28.94
C TYR A 55 16.44 2.62 29.56
N THR A 56 16.56 3.94 29.63
CA THR A 56 17.68 4.64 30.27
C THR A 56 17.11 5.52 31.37
N ASP A 57 17.52 5.26 32.61
CA ASP A 57 17.28 6.17 33.72
C ASP A 57 18.25 7.35 33.60
N ALA A 58 17.69 8.56 33.50
CA ALA A 58 18.44 9.78 33.24
C ALA A 58 19.03 10.42 34.52
N ASP A 59 18.80 9.84 35.69
CA ASP A 59 19.33 10.36 36.93
C ASP A 59 20.87 10.15 37.05
N PRO A 60 21.57 10.91 37.93
CA PRO A 60 23.03 10.81 38.07
C PRO A 60 23.57 9.46 38.56
N LYS A 61 22.70 8.57 39.06
CA LYS A 61 23.01 7.22 39.53
C LYS A 61 22.24 6.16 38.72
N GLY A 62 21.72 6.55 37.56
CA GLY A 62 20.68 5.82 36.84
C GLY A 62 21.21 4.55 36.20
N GLY A 63 20.35 3.54 36.14
CA GLY A 63 20.62 2.29 35.42
C GLY A 63 20.01 2.30 34.02
N SER A 64 20.20 1.19 33.30
CA SER A 64 19.44 0.90 32.08
C SER A 64 18.83 -0.48 32.13
N LEU A 65 17.73 -0.67 31.41
CA LEU A 65 17.13 -1.97 31.15
C LEU A 65 17.13 -2.18 29.64
N VAL A 66 17.74 -3.27 29.19
CA VAL A 66 17.89 -3.56 27.77
C VAL A 66 17.23 -4.89 27.44
N LEU A 67 16.30 -4.86 26.49
CA LEU A 67 15.71 -6.05 25.87
C LEU A 67 16.44 -6.29 24.55
N GLN A 68 17.04 -7.48 24.39
CA GLN A 68 17.83 -7.86 23.22
C GLN A 68 17.27 -9.12 22.59
N GLY A 69 17.47 -9.25 21.27
CA GLY A 69 16.98 -10.41 20.50
C GLY A 69 15.45 -10.42 20.47
N ILE A 70 14.86 -9.35 19.94
CA ILE A 70 13.41 -9.18 19.87
C ILE A 70 12.92 -9.69 18.53
N HIS A 71 12.20 -10.80 18.56
CA HIS A 71 11.62 -11.45 17.40
C HIS A 71 10.13 -11.13 17.35
N LEU A 72 9.70 -10.53 16.24
CA LEU A 72 8.29 -10.31 15.95
C LEU A 72 7.74 -11.53 15.21
N PRO A 73 6.44 -11.83 15.33
CA PRO A 73 5.85 -12.89 14.54
C PRO A 73 6.02 -12.58 13.04
N SER A 74 6.46 -13.59 12.29
CA SER A 74 6.47 -13.50 10.82
C SER A 74 5.05 -13.34 10.31
N VAL A 75 4.84 -12.42 9.39
CA VAL A 75 3.53 -12.18 8.80
C VAL A 75 3.47 -12.92 7.47
N THR A 76 2.80 -14.06 7.44
CA THR A 76 2.53 -14.79 6.20
C THR A 76 1.15 -14.41 5.69
N ILE A 77 1.13 -13.73 4.54
CA ILE A 77 -0.10 -13.43 3.82
C ILE A 77 -0.31 -14.51 2.76
N SER A 78 -1.36 -15.32 2.97
CA SER A 78 -1.74 -16.37 2.02
C SER A 78 -2.35 -15.78 0.76
N ASP A 79 -2.14 -16.45 -0.37
CA ASP A 79 -2.80 -16.14 -1.63
C ASP A 79 -4.34 -16.27 -1.51
N ASP A 80 -4.83 -17.10 -0.60
CA ASP A 80 -6.27 -17.30 -0.33
C ASP A 80 -6.90 -16.15 0.49
N ALA A 81 -6.08 -15.33 1.15
CA ALA A 81 -6.53 -14.19 1.96
C ALA A 81 -5.52 -13.04 1.84
N PRO A 82 -5.40 -12.43 0.64
CA PRO A 82 -4.39 -11.42 0.38
C PRO A 82 -4.69 -10.12 1.11
N MET A 83 -3.67 -9.27 1.26
CA MET A 83 -3.90 -7.87 1.57
C MET A 83 -4.63 -7.21 0.39
N THR A 84 -5.77 -6.58 0.65
CA THR A 84 -6.57 -5.90 -0.38
C THR A 84 -6.28 -4.42 -0.36
N ILE A 85 -5.98 -3.85 -1.53
CA ILE A 85 -5.83 -2.42 -1.71
C ILE A 85 -6.95 -1.92 -2.63
N ASP A 86 -7.70 -0.94 -2.15
CA ASP A 86 -8.85 -0.36 -2.86
C ASP A 86 -8.93 1.15 -2.67
N VAL A 87 -9.61 1.85 -3.58
CA VAL A 87 -9.93 3.28 -3.47
C VAL A 87 -11.30 3.43 -2.83
N VAL A 88 -11.32 4.00 -1.63
CA VAL A 88 -12.56 4.27 -0.88
C VAL A 88 -12.78 5.76 -0.75
N THR A 89 -14.04 6.20 -0.78
CA THR A 89 -14.40 7.58 -0.46
C THR A 89 -14.93 7.66 0.96
N ASN A 90 -14.31 8.51 1.78
CA ASN A 90 -14.75 8.75 3.14
C ASN A 90 -14.65 10.23 3.50
N ASP A 91 -15.44 10.65 4.46
CA ASP A 91 -15.35 12.01 5.01
C ASP A 91 -14.11 12.13 5.90
N VAL A 92 -13.17 12.98 5.47
CA VAL A 92 -11.94 13.27 6.19
C VAL A 92 -11.98 14.70 6.69
N LYS A 93 -11.62 14.89 7.96
CA LYS A 93 -11.47 16.22 8.53
C LYS A 93 -10.06 16.77 8.25
N PRO A 94 -9.92 17.96 7.65
CA PRO A 94 -8.61 18.56 7.40
C PRO A 94 -7.80 18.78 8.68
N LEU A 95 -6.48 18.65 8.56
CA LEU A 95 -5.54 18.98 9.62
C LEU A 95 -5.62 20.49 9.88
N GLY A 96 -6.02 20.88 11.09
CA GLY A 96 -6.20 22.30 11.47
C GLY A 96 -7.63 22.74 11.75
N GLY A 97 -8.65 21.89 11.56
CA GLY A 97 -10.05 22.28 11.77
C GLY A 97 -10.86 22.35 10.48
N GLY A 98 -12.19 22.36 10.60
CA GLY A 98 -13.10 22.50 9.43
C GLY A 98 -14.12 21.38 9.28
N THR A 99 -15.00 21.55 8.29
CA THR A 99 -16.01 20.57 7.88
C THR A 99 -15.33 19.36 7.24
N ALA A 100 -15.84 18.16 7.51
CA ALA A 100 -15.35 16.97 6.84
C ALA A 100 -15.65 17.04 5.34
N VAL A 101 -14.69 16.60 4.52
CA VAL A 101 -14.78 16.62 3.06
C VAL A 101 -14.66 15.19 2.55
N ALA A 102 -15.55 14.81 1.63
CA ALA A 102 -15.48 13.54 0.93
C ALA A 102 -14.14 13.45 0.18
N THR A 103 -13.28 12.56 0.65
CA THR A 103 -11.91 12.40 0.15
C THR A 103 -11.73 10.97 -0.34
N GLN A 104 -11.17 10.82 -1.54
CA GLN A 104 -10.75 9.52 -2.05
C GLN A 104 -9.44 9.12 -1.38
N GLN A 105 -9.36 7.88 -0.92
CA GLN A 105 -8.23 7.36 -0.17
C GLN A 105 -7.92 5.95 -0.62
N LEU A 106 -6.63 5.61 -0.59
CA LEU A 106 -6.22 4.23 -0.72
C LEU A 106 -6.44 3.53 0.64
N SER A 107 -7.34 2.57 0.69
CA SER A 107 -7.56 1.69 1.85
C SER A 107 -6.82 0.39 1.65
N ILE A 108 -6.07 -0.02 2.66
CA ILE A 108 -5.30 -1.24 2.70
C ILE A 108 -5.87 -2.10 3.84
N GLY A 109 -6.54 -3.19 3.46
CA GLY A 109 -7.03 -4.22 4.37
C GLY A 109 -5.91 -5.21 4.69
N LEU A 110 -5.62 -5.40 5.98
CA LEU A 110 -4.64 -6.38 6.44
C LEU A 110 -5.36 -7.69 6.81
N PRO A 111 -4.83 -8.85 6.38
CA PRO A 111 -5.27 -10.16 6.84
C PRO A 111 -5.04 -10.32 8.34
N THR A 112 -5.58 -11.39 8.91
CA THR A 112 -5.30 -11.72 10.31
C THR A 112 -3.81 -11.97 10.49
N VAL A 113 -3.15 -11.11 11.26
CA VAL A 113 -1.77 -11.29 11.69
C VAL A 113 -1.79 -11.63 13.17
N THR A 114 -1.44 -12.86 13.50
CA THR A 114 -1.36 -13.34 14.88
C THR A 114 -0.02 -14.01 15.15
N GLY A 115 0.50 -13.82 16.35
CA GLY A 115 1.63 -14.60 16.84
C GLY A 115 2.19 -14.06 18.13
N ASP A 116 3.35 -14.57 18.53
CA ASP A 116 3.99 -14.20 19.77
C ASP A 116 5.23 -13.36 19.49
N VAL A 117 5.49 -12.38 20.35
CA VAL A 117 6.76 -11.64 20.38
C VAL A 117 7.65 -12.29 21.43
N THR A 118 8.87 -12.65 21.04
CA THR A 118 9.84 -13.25 21.96
C THR A 118 11.06 -12.35 22.11
N ILE A 119 11.57 -12.27 23.34
CA ILE A 119 12.77 -11.51 23.70
C ILE A 119 13.73 -12.50 24.36
N ASP A 120 14.89 -12.67 23.73
CA ASP A 120 15.88 -13.66 24.16
C ASP A 120 16.50 -13.29 25.52
N ALA A 121 16.76 -12.00 25.76
CA ALA A 121 17.41 -11.54 26.97
C ALA A 121 16.90 -10.19 27.46
N VAL A 122 16.62 -10.14 28.76
CA VAL A 122 16.38 -8.91 29.53
C VAL A 122 17.61 -8.65 30.38
N LYS A 123 18.26 -7.49 30.23
CA LYS A 123 19.53 -7.16 30.90
C LYS A 123 19.43 -5.89 31.72
N VAL A 124 20.02 -5.91 32.92
CA VAL A 124 20.23 -4.70 33.73
C VAL A 124 21.60 -4.11 33.38
N GLY A 125 21.61 -2.94 32.76
CA GLY A 125 22.80 -2.34 32.15
C GLY A 125 23.08 -2.88 30.74
N SER A 126 23.80 -2.10 29.93
CA SER A 126 24.15 -2.48 28.55
C SER A 126 25.11 -3.68 28.47
N THR A 127 25.90 -3.90 29.51
CA THR A 127 26.88 -5.00 29.62
C THR A 127 26.51 -6.04 30.68
N GLY A 128 25.38 -5.86 31.37
CA GLY A 128 24.96 -6.77 32.43
C GLY A 128 24.57 -8.15 31.92
N ALA A 129 24.63 -9.13 32.82
CA ALA A 129 24.09 -10.46 32.56
C ALA A 129 22.57 -10.39 32.32
N SER A 130 22.06 -11.33 31.53
CA SER A 130 20.61 -11.48 31.37
C SER A 130 19.99 -11.93 32.68
N ILE A 131 18.88 -11.32 33.07
CA ILE A 131 18.03 -11.72 34.19
C ILE A 131 16.90 -12.67 33.77
N GLY A 132 16.76 -12.94 32.47
CA GLY A 132 15.75 -13.85 31.94
C GLY A 132 15.33 -13.51 30.50
N SER A 133 14.30 -14.20 30.03
CA SER A 133 13.63 -13.94 28.75
C SER A 133 12.22 -13.38 28.99
N LEU A 134 11.62 -12.81 27.94
CA LEU A 134 10.23 -12.34 27.97
C LEU A 134 9.50 -12.85 26.73
N SER A 135 8.27 -13.31 26.90
CA SER A 135 7.36 -13.66 25.81
C SER A 135 6.06 -12.88 25.98
N VAL A 136 5.61 -12.26 24.89
CA VAL A 136 4.31 -11.61 24.80
C VAL A 136 3.48 -12.43 23.83
N SER A 137 2.49 -13.14 24.36
CA SER A 137 1.66 -14.04 23.56
C SER A 137 0.38 -13.39 23.06
N ASN A 138 -0.17 -13.94 21.98
CA ASN A 138 -1.43 -13.52 21.36
C ASN A 138 -1.41 -12.07 20.86
N LEU A 139 -0.30 -11.63 20.28
CA LEU A 139 -0.34 -10.41 19.47
C LEU A 139 -1.32 -10.66 18.32
N ASN A 140 -2.40 -9.87 18.25
CA ASN A 140 -3.44 -9.99 17.25
C ASN A 140 -3.67 -8.63 16.58
N LEU A 141 -3.41 -8.54 15.27
CA LEU A 141 -3.64 -7.35 14.47
C LEU A 141 -4.82 -7.54 13.48
N ALA A 142 -5.65 -8.56 13.67
CA ALA A 142 -6.85 -8.76 12.86
C ALA A 142 -7.72 -7.50 12.85
N GLY A 143 -8.23 -7.13 11.67
CA GLY A 143 -9.05 -5.93 11.49
C GLY A 143 -8.27 -4.61 11.41
N SER A 144 -6.93 -4.65 11.44
CA SER A 144 -6.12 -3.45 11.19
C SER A 144 -6.34 -2.93 9.76
N THR A 145 -6.43 -1.61 9.61
CA THR A 145 -6.58 -0.95 8.31
C THR A 145 -5.60 0.20 8.21
N VAL A 146 -4.94 0.35 7.06
CA VAL A 146 -4.11 1.51 6.73
C VAL A 146 -4.81 2.31 5.64
N ARG A 147 -4.93 3.63 5.84
CA ARG A 147 -5.53 4.55 4.86
C ARG A 147 -4.51 5.61 4.47
N VAL A 148 -4.39 5.88 3.17
CA VAL A 148 -3.45 6.85 2.61
C VAL A 148 -4.22 7.87 1.77
N TRP A 149 -4.02 9.15 2.04
CA TRP A 149 -4.66 10.25 1.29
C TRP A 149 -3.80 11.52 1.32
N GLY A 150 -4.05 12.42 0.37
CA GLY A 150 -3.39 13.74 0.32
C GLY A 150 -3.92 14.69 1.39
N HIS A 151 -3.08 15.59 1.90
CA HIS A 151 -3.45 16.61 2.89
C HIS A 151 -3.77 17.96 2.24
#